data_AF-A0A8B7BR90-F1
#
_entry.id   AF-A0A8B7BR90-F1
#
_cell.length_a   1.000
_cell.length_b   1.000
_cell.length_c   1.000
_cell.angle_alpha   90.00
_cell.angle_beta   90.00
_cell.angle_gamma   90.00
#
_symmetry.space_group_name_H-M   'P 1'
#
loop_
_entity.id
_entity.type
_entity.pdbx_description
1 polymer ?
#
loop_
_entity_poly.entity_id
_entity_poly.type
_entity_poly.pdbx_seq_one_letter_code
_entity_poly.pdbx_strand_id
1 'polypeptide(L)'
;MAAGFLKPSTPLTLRSVRLTCPFPKNSKLPATLISCGPRDHRWPLLRGRTLSAEAILAVQALKRARGDDSKVEQVVSTAFIRLLKPDLVAALAELRRQGQWRLAGKVFVAARKDFSSKPDYSLYAEMVATMARNGMREEIGLSVSDLLAAREKGDGFSADDLRGLARVVKALIGAGSGKAVKNMYREMKRRNCVPDEFLFKDLIKGLRGMGEGEAADEVERDFEVWSNGGSRSELLRV
;
A
#
# COMPACT_ATOMS: atom_id res chain seq x y z
N MET A 1 48.55 -5.96 -48.24
CA MET A 1 47.48 -6.96 -48.43
C MET A 1 46.85 -7.21 -47.07
N ALA A 2 45.56 -7.11 -46.79
CA ALA A 2 44.37 -6.92 -47.60
C ALA A 2 43.33 -6.13 -46.77
N ALA A 3 42.58 -5.25 -47.43
CA ALA A 3 41.42 -4.55 -46.86
C ALA A 3 40.19 -5.47 -46.93
N GLY A 4 39.50 -5.68 -45.80
CA GLY A 4 38.25 -6.43 -45.74
C GLY A 4 37.04 -5.51 -45.87
N PHE A 5 36.34 -5.59 -47.00
CA PHE A 5 35.06 -4.93 -47.25
C PHE A 5 33.91 -5.67 -46.53
N LEU A 6 33.10 -4.93 -45.75
CA LEU A 6 31.81 -5.38 -45.25
C LEU A 6 30.76 -5.33 -46.37
N LYS A 7 30.06 -6.44 -46.62
CA LYS A 7 28.91 -6.51 -47.54
C LYS A 7 27.65 -5.96 -46.86
N PRO A 8 26.81 -5.15 -47.55
CA PRO A 8 25.51 -4.73 -47.02
C PRO A 8 24.48 -5.88 -47.06
N SER A 9 23.68 -5.96 -46.01
CA SER A 9 22.55 -6.88 -45.87
C SER A 9 21.39 -6.49 -46.78
N THR A 10 20.82 -7.48 -47.48
CA THR A 10 19.63 -7.34 -48.31
C THR A 10 18.37 -7.20 -47.45
N PRO A 11 17.40 -6.34 -47.82
CA PRO A 11 16.13 -6.27 -47.11
C PRO A 11 15.24 -7.45 -47.54
N LEU A 12 14.72 -8.19 -46.56
CA LEU A 12 13.68 -9.20 -46.78
C LEU A 12 12.37 -8.49 -47.16
N THR A 13 11.97 -8.64 -48.42
CA THR A 13 10.68 -8.18 -48.93
C THR A 13 9.56 -9.07 -48.40
N LEU A 14 8.78 -8.56 -47.45
CA LEU A 14 7.55 -9.21 -46.99
C LEU A 14 6.53 -9.21 -48.14
N ARG A 15 6.25 -10.40 -48.66
CA ARG A 15 5.20 -10.64 -49.66
C ARG A 15 3.84 -10.45 -48.99
N SER A 16 3.11 -9.41 -49.39
CA SER A 16 1.70 -9.22 -49.01
C SER A 16 0.87 -10.41 -49.50
N VAL A 17 0.44 -11.27 -48.57
CA VAL A 17 -0.60 -12.25 -48.85
C VAL A 17 -1.92 -11.48 -48.90
N ARG A 18 -2.43 -11.23 -50.11
CA ARG A 18 -3.78 -10.68 -50.30
C ARG A 18 -4.79 -11.81 -50.04
N LEU A 19 -5.37 -11.82 -48.84
CA LEU A 19 -6.59 -12.56 -48.58
C LEU A 19 -7.74 -11.86 -49.32
N THR A 20 -8.23 -12.48 -50.39
CA THR A 20 -9.45 -12.04 -51.07
C THR A 20 -10.65 -12.45 -50.22
N CYS A 21 -11.22 -11.51 -49.46
CA CYS A 21 -12.54 -11.70 -48.85
C CYS A 21 -13.62 -11.54 -49.94
N PRO A 22 -14.53 -12.50 -50.13
CA PRO A 22 -15.69 -12.32 -50.98
C PRO A 22 -16.79 -11.66 -50.13
N PHE A 23 -16.99 -10.35 -50.27
CA PHE A 23 -18.20 -9.71 -49.75
C PHE A 23 -19.11 -9.30 -50.90
N PRO A 24 -20.40 -9.70 -50.88
CA PRO A 24 -21.35 -9.35 -51.92
C PRO A 24 -21.68 -7.86 -51.84
N LYS A 25 -21.78 -7.23 -53.02
CA LYS A 25 -22.23 -5.85 -53.16
C LYS A 25 -23.75 -5.81 -52.96
N ASN A 26 -24.22 -5.31 -51.82
CA ASN A 26 -25.54 -4.69 -51.79
C ASN A 26 -25.60 -3.50 -50.82
N SER A 27 -26.48 -2.59 -51.17
CA SER A 27 -26.47 -1.15 -50.95
C SER A 27 -26.86 -0.67 -49.54
N LYS A 28 -26.30 0.51 -49.18
CA LYS A 28 -26.66 1.46 -48.11
C LYS A 28 -26.38 1.08 -46.63
N LEU A 29 -25.27 1.59 -46.09
CA LEU A 29 -25.11 1.91 -44.66
C LEU A 29 -24.26 3.18 -44.51
N PRO A 30 -24.62 4.10 -43.60
CA PRO A 30 -23.59 4.73 -42.79
C PRO A 30 -24.01 4.71 -41.33
N ALA A 31 -23.88 3.55 -40.69
CA ALA A 31 -23.50 3.53 -39.28
C ALA A 31 -21.99 3.33 -39.29
N THR A 32 -21.25 4.25 -38.69
CA THR A 32 -19.79 4.15 -38.52
C THR A 32 -19.43 2.78 -37.97
N LEU A 33 -18.95 1.89 -38.83
CA LEU A 33 -18.52 0.56 -38.44
C LEU A 33 -17.20 0.73 -37.68
N ILE A 34 -17.27 0.81 -36.36
CA ILE A 34 -16.06 0.74 -35.52
C ILE A 34 -15.57 -0.70 -35.58
N SER A 35 -14.70 -0.98 -36.54
CA SER A 35 -13.98 -2.24 -36.63
C SER A 35 -12.85 -2.24 -35.62
N CYS A 36 -13.00 -3.02 -34.55
CA CYS A 36 -11.91 -3.32 -33.64
C CYS A 36 -11.09 -4.44 -34.26
N GLY A 37 -9.88 -4.14 -34.75
CA GLY A 37 -8.96 -5.16 -35.24
C GLY A 37 -8.56 -6.19 -34.17
N PRO A 38 -8.08 -7.38 -34.55
CA PRO A 38 -7.69 -8.44 -33.62
C PRO A 38 -6.68 -7.90 -32.59
N ARG A 39 -6.96 -8.10 -31.29
CA ARG A 39 -6.15 -7.59 -30.18
C ARG A 39 -4.91 -8.47 -29.90
N ASP A 40 -4.29 -8.95 -30.97
CA ASP A 40 -3.34 -10.08 -30.89
C ASP A 40 -1.88 -9.62 -30.85
N HIS A 41 -1.65 -8.30 -30.74
CA HIS A 41 -0.33 -7.70 -30.51
C HIS A 41 -0.21 -7.12 -29.10
N ARG A 42 -0.67 -7.86 -28.10
CA ARG A 42 -0.27 -7.56 -26.72
C ARG A 42 1.20 -7.96 -26.61
N TRP A 43 2.09 -6.98 -26.76
CA TRP A 43 3.50 -7.13 -26.42
C TRP A 43 3.59 -7.88 -25.08
N PRO A 44 4.50 -8.86 -24.93
CA PRO A 44 4.75 -9.48 -23.63
C PRO A 44 4.85 -8.35 -22.62
N LEU A 45 4.10 -8.42 -21.53
CA LEU A 45 4.16 -7.37 -20.52
C LEU A 45 5.64 -7.26 -20.13
N LEU A 46 6.30 -6.19 -20.57
CA LEU A 46 7.74 -6.01 -20.37
C LEU A 46 8.02 -6.22 -18.88
N ARG A 47 8.97 -7.11 -18.56
CA ARG A 47 9.52 -7.22 -17.19
C ARG A 47 10.01 -5.82 -16.82
N GLY A 48 9.32 -5.18 -15.88
CA GLY A 48 9.48 -3.76 -15.58
C GLY A 48 8.20 -3.04 -15.14
N ARG A 49 7.01 -3.63 -15.37
CA ARG A 49 5.80 -3.16 -14.67
C ARG A 49 5.83 -3.61 -13.21
N THR A 50 5.55 -2.69 -12.30
CA THR A 50 5.37 -2.97 -10.87
C THR A 50 4.13 -3.81 -10.56
N LEU A 51 3.18 -3.92 -11.51
CA LEU A 51 1.92 -4.66 -11.37
C LEU A 51 1.89 -5.91 -12.27
N SER A 52 1.48 -7.04 -11.69
CA SER A 52 1.13 -8.24 -12.45
C SER A 52 -0.16 -8.08 -13.27
N ALA A 53 -0.39 -8.98 -14.22
CA ALA A 53 -1.64 -8.99 -15.00
C ALA A 53 -2.87 -9.18 -14.10
N GLU A 54 -2.76 -10.01 -13.06
CA GLU A 54 -3.82 -10.26 -12.09
C GLU A 54 -4.13 -9.01 -11.27
N ALA A 55 -3.09 -8.33 -10.75
CA ALA A 55 -3.25 -7.08 -10.03
C ALA A 55 -3.92 -5.99 -10.90
N ILE A 56 -3.54 -5.90 -12.18
CA ILE A 56 -4.17 -4.96 -13.13
C ILE A 56 -5.66 -5.28 -13.30
N LEU A 57 -6.01 -6.55 -13.51
CA LEU A 57 -7.41 -6.96 -13.70
C LEU A 57 -8.23 -6.74 -12.42
N ALA A 58 -7.68 -7.03 -11.24
CA ALA A 58 -8.31 -6.79 -9.95
C ALA A 58 -8.60 -5.31 -9.72
N VAL A 59 -7.60 -4.43 -9.93
CA VAL A 59 -7.77 -2.97 -9.83
C VAL A 59 -8.81 -2.47 -10.81
N GLN A 60 -8.81 -2.95 -12.06
CA GLN A 60 -9.82 -2.56 -13.04
C GLN A 60 -11.23 -3.03 -12.66
N ALA A 61 -11.38 -4.27 -12.17
CA ALA A 61 -12.66 -4.78 -11.69
C ALA A 61 -13.20 -3.94 -10.53
N LEU A 62 -12.35 -3.62 -9.57
CA LEU A 62 -12.71 -2.81 -8.41
C LEU A 62 -13.17 -1.40 -8.81
N LYS A 63 -12.48 -0.78 -9.77
CA LYS A 63 -12.88 0.53 -10.31
C LYS A 63 -14.21 0.50 -11.05
N ARG A 64 -14.53 -0.59 -11.75
CA ARG A 64 -15.84 -0.75 -12.43
C ARG A 64 -16.98 -0.95 -11.43
N ALA A 65 -16.69 -1.58 -10.28
CA ALA A 65 -17.65 -1.75 -9.19
C ALA A 65 -17.87 -0.46 -8.38
N ARG A 66 -17.09 0.61 -8.63
CA ARG A 66 -17.18 1.87 -7.89
C ARG A 66 -18.60 2.45 -7.94
N GLY A 67 -19.15 2.74 -6.76
CA GLY A 67 -20.51 3.27 -6.59
C GLY A 67 -21.52 2.22 -6.13
N ASP A 68 -21.15 0.93 -6.18
CA ASP A 68 -21.94 -0.18 -5.66
C ASP A 68 -21.12 -0.92 -4.59
N ASP A 69 -21.39 -0.63 -3.33
CA ASP A 69 -20.59 -1.12 -2.21
C ASP A 69 -20.64 -2.66 -2.12
N SER A 70 -21.77 -3.30 -2.48
CA SER A 70 -21.88 -4.76 -2.50
C SER A 70 -20.97 -5.39 -3.55
N LYS A 71 -20.89 -4.78 -4.74
CA LYS A 71 -19.96 -5.26 -5.79
C LYS A 71 -18.51 -5.00 -5.42
N VAL A 72 -18.21 -3.90 -4.74
CA VAL A 72 -16.87 -3.61 -4.23
C VAL A 72 -16.43 -4.70 -3.26
N GLU A 73 -17.24 -5.04 -2.26
CA GLU A 73 -16.92 -6.11 -1.30
C GLU A 73 -16.78 -7.48 -2.00
N GLN A 74 -17.62 -7.77 -2.99
CA GLN A 74 -17.50 -8.98 -3.79
C GLN A 74 -16.17 -9.05 -4.55
N VAL A 75 -15.74 -7.95 -5.20
CA VAL A 75 -14.45 -7.93 -5.92
C VAL A 75 -13.28 -8.05 -4.95
N VAL A 76 -13.34 -7.38 -3.81
CA VAL A 76 -12.28 -7.44 -2.79
C VAL A 76 -12.12 -8.89 -2.29
N SER A 77 -13.22 -9.53 -1.88
CA SER A 77 -13.21 -10.90 -1.35
C SER A 77 -12.78 -11.96 -2.37
N THR A 78 -13.14 -11.79 -3.64
CA THR A 78 -12.86 -12.79 -4.69
C THR A 78 -11.52 -12.59 -5.39
N ALA A 79 -11.10 -11.35 -5.61
CA ALA A 79 -9.88 -11.03 -6.37
C ALA A 79 -8.72 -10.62 -5.47
N PHE A 80 -8.91 -9.70 -4.53
CA PHE A 80 -7.79 -9.12 -3.78
C PHE A 80 -7.25 -10.04 -2.70
N ILE A 81 -8.10 -10.71 -1.92
CA ILE A 81 -7.65 -11.62 -0.85
C ILE A 81 -6.81 -12.80 -1.40
N ARG A 82 -6.96 -13.12 -2.70
CA ARG A 82 -6.21 -14.20 -3.35
C ARG A 82 -4.91 -13.75 -4.00
N LEU A 83 -4.68 -12.44 -4.13
CA LEU A 83 -3.45 -11.90 -4.70
C LEU A 83 -2.26 -12.19 -3.77
N LEU A 84 -1.11 -12.46 -4.37
CA LEU A 84 0.14 -12.55 -3.61
C LEU A 84 0.45 -11.21 -2.94
N LYS A 85 1.09 -11.25 -1.76
CA LYS A 85 1.50 -10.04 -1.02
C LYS A 85 2.18 -8.96 -1.88
N PRO A 86 3.16 -9.24 -2.75
CA PRO A 86 3.75 -8.20 -3.61
C PRO A 86 2.73 -7.55 -4.56
N ASP A 87 1.82 -8.34 -5.13
CA ASP A 87 0.76 -7.85 -6.02
C ASP A 87 -0.28 -7.02 -5.28
N LEU A 88 -0.62 -7.40 -4.05
CA LEU A 88 -1.46 -6.62 -3.15
C LEU A 88 -0.86 -5.25 -2.85
N VAL A 89 0.43 -5.20 -2.47
CA VAL A 89 1.15 -3.95 -2.21
C VAL A 89 1.18 -3.07 -3.45
N ALA A 90 1.51 -3.65 -4.62
CA ALA A 90 1.53 -2.92 -5.88
C ALA A 90 0.13 -2.40 -6.26
N ALA A 91 -0.92 -3.20 -6.07
CA ALA A 91 -2.30 -2.80 -6.35
C ALA A 91 -2.77 -1.65 -5.44
N LEU A 92 -2.43 -1.69 -4.15
CA LEU A 92 -2.70 -0.58 -3.21
C LEU A 92 -1.98 0.70 -3.62
N ALA A 93 -0.70 0.59 -4.00
CA ALA A 93 0.08 1.73 -4.51
C ALA A 93 -0.56 2.31 -5.78
N GLU A 94 -1.03 1.47 -6.70
CA GLU A 94 -1.68 1.93 -7.94
C GLU A 94 -3.04 2.58 -7.69
N LEU A 95 -3.86 2.04 -6.78
CA LEU A 95 -5.13 2.66 -6.41
C LEU A 95 -4.90 4.06 -5.82
N ARG A 96 -3.90 4.21 -4.96
CA ARG A 96 -3.50 5.51 -4.39
C ARG A 96 -2.96 6.47 -5.45
N ARG A 97 -2.09 6.00 -6.35
CA ARG A 97 -1.56 6.79 -7.47
C ARG A 97 -2.67 7.34 -8.36
N GLN A 98 -3.76 6.59 -8.53
CA GLN A 98 -4.96 7.02 -9.26
C GLN A 98 -5.98 7.82 -8.43
N GLY A 99 -5.65 8.17 -7.18
CA GLY A 99 -6.54 8.91 -6.28
C GLY A 99 -7.77 8.12 -5.79
N GLN A 100 -7.79 6.79 -5.95
CA GLN A 100 -8.88 5.93 -5.49
C GLN A 100 -8.71 5.57 -4.00
N TRP A 101 -8.55 6.58 -3.14
CA TRP A 101 -8.19 6.43 -1.73
C TRP A 101 -9.18 5.57 -0.94
N ARG A 102 -10.48 5.77 -1.13
CA ARG A 102 -11.53 4.99 -0.46
C ARG A 102 -11.46 3.50 -0.82
N LEU A 103 -11.24 3.18 -2.10
CA LEU A 103 -11.10 1.79 -2.56
C LEU A 103 -9.82 1.15 -2.01
N ALA A 104 -8.71 1.90 -1.98
CA ALA A 104 -7.46 1.43 -1.38
C ALA A 104 -7.64 1.11 0.12
N GLY A 105 -8.34 1.98 0.87
CA GLY A 105 -8.66 1.74 2.27
C GLY A 105 -9.46 0.45 2.48
N LYS A 106 -10.51 0.22 1.68
CA LYS A 106 -11.32 -1.01 1.72
C LYS A 106 -10.50 -2.28 1.44
N VAL A 107 -9.69 -2.26 0.39
CA VAL A 107 -8.80 -3.38 0.04
C VAL A 107 -7.83 -3.67 1.20
N PHE A 108 -7.22 -2.63 1.76
CA PHE A 108 -6.27 -2.79 2.86
C PHE A 108 -6.95 -3.39 4.09
N VAL A 109 -8.12 -2.89 4.48
CA VAL A 109 -8.89 -3.42 5.62
C VAL A 109 -9.22 -4.89 5.43
N ALA A 110 -9.67 -5.29 4.24
CA ALA A 110 -10.02 -6.68 3.96
C ALA A 110 -8.81 -7.62 3.96
N ALA A 111 -7.65 -7.15 3.45
CA ALA A 111 -6.42 -7.93 3.34
C ALA A 111 -5.44 -7.71 4.51
N ARG A 112 -5.85 -7.01 5.60
CA ARG A 112 -4.93 -6.58 6.67
C ARG A 112 -4.18 -7.73 7.35
N LYS A 113 -4.83 -8.90 7.46
CA LYS A 113 -4.24 -10.11 8.02
C LYS A 113 -3.07 -10.64 7.18
N ASP A 114 -3.07 -10.43 5.87
CA ASP A 114 -1.99 -10.85 4.99
C ASP A 114 -0.73 -9.96 5.15
N PHE A 115 -0.93 -8.71 5.59
CA PHE A 115 0.16 -7.78 5.87
C PHE A 115 0.76 -7.94 7.27
N SER A 116 0.03 -8.50 8.23
CA SER A 116 0.40 -8.45 9.64
C SER A 116 1.58 -9.38 10.01
N SER A 117 1.77 -10.51 9.34
CA SER A 117 2.83 -11.50 9.65
C SER A 117 4.26 -10.94 9.63
N LYS A 118 4.56 -10.07 8.66
CA LYS A 118 5.77 -9.26 8.59
C LYS A 118 5.34 -7.88 8.11
N PRO A 119 5.08 -6.95 9.04
CA PRO A 119 4.49 -5.68 8.69
C PRO A 119 5.50 -4.78 7.99
N ASP A 120 5.07 -4.18 6.89
CA ASP A 120 5.75 -3.05 6.27
C ASP A 120 5.18 -1.77 6.87
N TYR A 121 5.92 -1.16 7.79
CA TYR A 121 5.47 0.06 8.47
C TYR A 121 5.26 1.25 7.51
N SER A 122 5.97 1.28 6.39
CA SER A 122 5.77 2.33 5.39
C SER A 122 4.39 2.17 4.76
N LEU A 123 4.03 0.94 4.36
CA LEU A 123 2.68 0.63 3.89
C LEU A 123 1.62 0.98 4.94
N TYR A 124 1.82 0.60 6.21
CA TYR A 124 0.87 0.94 7.28
C TYR A 124 0.71 2.45 7.45
N ALA A 125 1.79 3.23 7.50
CA ALA A 125 1.73 4.69 7.60
C ALA A 125 0.96 5.31 6.42
N GLU A 126 1.21 4.81 5.22
CA GLU A 126 0.52 5.23 4.01
C GLU A 126 -0.98 4.89 4.02
N MET A 127 -1.36 3.71 4.53
CA MET A 127 -2.75 3.29 4.63
C MET A 127 -3.48 4.01 5.76
N VAL A 128 -2.83 4.30 6.88
CA VAL A 128 -3.38 5.17 7.94
C VAL A 128 -3.71 6.55 7.37
N ALA A 129 -2.79 7.17 6.64
CA ALA A 129 -3.05 8.46 5.98
C ALA A 129 -4.17 8.37 4.93
N THR A 130 -4.25 7.25 4.21
CA THR A 130 -5.31 6.98 3.22
C THR A 130 -6.67 6.86 3.91
N MET A 131 -6.78 6.09 4.99
CA MET A 131 -8.00 5.91 5.77
C MET A 131 -8.45 7.22 6.44
N ALA A 132 -7.50 7.99 6.98
CA ALA A 132 -7.77 9.28 7.60
C ALA A 132 -8.44 10.27 6.61
N ARG A 133 -7.93 10.34 5.38
CA ARG A 133 -8.50 11.17 4.30
C ARG A 133 -9.93 10.76 3.90
N ASN A 134 -10.33 9.53 4.16
CA ASN A 134 -11.66 9.02 3.82
C ASN A 134 -12.59 8.88 5.04
N GLY A 135 -12.19 9.40 6.22
CA GLY A 135 -12.99 9.31 7.44
C GLY A 135 -13.12 7.90 8.02
N MET A 136 -12.29 6.95 7.61
CA MET A 136 -12.32 5.55 8.07
C MET A 136 -11.63 5.41 9.45
N ARG A 137 -12.11 6.14 10.46
CA ARG A 137 -11.45 6.28 11.77
C ARG A 137 -11.38 4.97 12.55
N GLU A 138 -12.48 4.21 12.57
CA GLU A 138 -12.54 2.92 13.27
C GLU A 138 -11.52 1.92 12.71
N GLU A 139 -11.39 1.89 11.38
CA GLU A 139 -10.47 0.98 10.69
C GLU A 139 -8.99 1.29 10.96
N ILE A 140 -8.65 2.55 11.26
CA ILE A 140 -7.30 2.92 11.70
C ILE A 140 -6.96 2.22 13.01
N GLY A 141 -7.88 2.26 13.99
CA GLY A 141 -7.70 1.60 15.28
C GLY A 141 -7.52 0.09 15.13
N LEU A 142 -8.38 -0.56 14.35
CA LEU A 142 -8.31 -1.99 14.08
C LEU A 142 -7.02 -2.39 13.36
N SER A 143 -6.59 -1.60 12.37
CA SER A 143 -5.34 -1.86 11.64
C SER A 143 -4.11 -1.76 12.54
N VAL A 144 -4.10 -0.80 13.47
CA VAL A 144 -3.02 -0.68 14.47
C VAL A 144 -3.04 -1.85 15.44
N SER A 145 -4.21 -2.26 15.94
CA SER A 145 -4.31 -3.44 16.80
C SER A 145 -3.79 -4.71 16.12
N ASP A 146 -4.14 -4.94 14.85
CA ASP A 146 -3.67 -6.09 14.08
C ASP A 146 -2.15 -6.05 13.83
N LEU A 147 -1.59 -4.86 13.58
CA LEU A 147 -0.15 -4.63 13.46
C LEU A 147 0.59 -5.02 14.75
N LEU A 148 0.04 -4.64 15.90
CA LEU A 148 0.64 -4.89 17.21
C LEU A 148 0.50 -6.37 17.62
N ALA A 149 -0.66 -6.97 17.39
CA ALA A 149 -0.93 -8.38 17.71
C ALA A 149 -0.01 -9.34 16.93
N ALA A 150 0.24 -9.08 15.65
CA ALA A 150 1.09 -9.96 14.86
C ALA A 150 2.55 -9.98 15.33
N ARG A 151 2.98 -8.96 16.07
CA ARG A 151 4.32 -8.90 16.64
C ARG A 151 4.45 -9.59 17.99
N GLU A 152 3.36 -9.96 18.68
CA GLU A 152 3.43 -10.63 20.00
C GLU A 152 4.23 -11.94 19.99
N LYS A 153 4.48 -12.54 18.81
CA LYS A 153 5.18 -13.82 18.64
C LYS A 153 6.69 -13.73 18.36
N GLY A 154 7.33 -12.56 18.50
CA GLY A 154 8.75 -12.37 18.11
C GLY A 154 9.63 -11.58 19.08
N ASP A 155 10.93 -11.53 18.79
CA ASP A 155 12.06 -10.97 19.58
C ASP A 155 12.06 -9.44 19.81
N GLY A 156 10.90 -8.80 19.90
CA GLY A 156 10.80 -7.35 20.09
C GLY A 156 11.00 -6.54 18.79
N PHE A 157 11.24 -5.24 18.92
CA PHE A 157 11.43 -4.32 17.80
C PHE A 157 12.92 -4.05 17.56
N SER A 158 13.38 -4.24 16.32
CA SER A 158 14.71 -3.83 15.89
C SER A 158 14.84 -2.31 15.73
N ALA A 159 16.06 -1.81 15.61
CA ALA A 159 16.31 -0.39 15.31
C ALA A 159 15.72 0.04 13.95
N ASP A 160 15.59 -0.87 12.98
CA ASP A 160 14.95 -0.56 11.71
C ASP A 160 13.42 -0.50 11.85
N ASP A 161 12.85 -1.37 12.69
CA ASP A 161 11.44 -1.30 13.07
C ASP A 161 11.12 0.06 13.72
N LEU A 162 12.00 0.63 14.55
CA LEU A 162 11.80 1.93 15.18
C LEU A 162 11.57 3.06 14.15
N ARG A 163 12.38 3.12 13.09
CA ARG A 163 12.19 4.10 12.01
C ARG A 163 10.85 3.90 11.29
N GLY A 164 10.45 2.65 11.10
CA GLY A 164 9.14 2.31 10.55
C GLY A 164 7.99 2.78 11.45
N LEU A 165 8.05 2.41 12.73
CA LEU A 165 7.08 2.77 13.76
C LEU A 165 6.94 4.29 13.89
N ALA A 166 8.04 5.04 13.87
CA ALA A 166 8.01 6.50 13.89
C ALA A 166 7.17 7.09 12.75
N ARG A 167 7.22 6.49 11.53
CA ARG A 167 6.38 6.90 10.40
C ARG A 167 4.90 6.60 10.65
N VAL A 168 4.60 5.44 11.25
CA VAL A 168 3.22 5.07 11.61
C VAL A 168 2.68 6.01 12.68
N VAL A 169 3.46 6.30 13.73
CA VAL A 169 3.09 7.27 14.78
C VAL A 169 2.78 8.64 14.18
N LYS A 170 3.64 9.16 13.30
CA LYS A 170 3.38 10.43 12.59
C LYS A 170 2.08 10.39 11.78
N ALA A 171 1.81 9.29 11.10
CA ALA A 171 0.56 9.13 10.36
C ALA A 171 -0.67 9.08 11.30
N LEU A 172 -0.56 8.45 12.46
CA LEU A 172 -1.62 8.39 13.47
C LEU A 172 -1.90 9.75 14.13
N ILE A 173 -0.85 10.51 14.43
CA ILE A 173 -0.95 11.90 14.90
C ILE A 173 -1.67 12.74 13.84
N GLY A 174 -1.24 12.65 12.57
CA GLY A 174 -1.89 13.35 11.46
C GLY A 174 -3.34 12.90 11.23
N ALA A 175 -3.69 11.67 11.58
CA ALA A 175 -5.07 11.16 11.54
C ALA A 175 -5.92 11.62 12.74
N GLY A 176 -5.32 12.23 13.77
CA GLY A 176 -6.00 12.63 15.00
C GLY A 176 -6.48 11.43 15.83
N SER A 177 -5.76 10.30 15.80
CA SER A 177 -6.12 9.09 16.53
C SER A 177 -5.32 8.93 17.82
N GLY A 178 -5.70 9.69 18.86
CA GLY A 178 -4.99 9.72 20.15
C GLY A 178 -4.86 8.35 20.82
N LYS A 179 -5.96 7.61 20.87
CA LYS A 179 -6.00 6.23 21.38
C LYS A 179 -5.01 5.30 20.68
N ALA A 180 -4.90 5.39 19.36
CA ALA A 180 -3.97 4.56 18.60
C ALA A 180 -2.50 4.96 18.83
N VAL A 181 -2.20 6.26 18.95
CA VAL A 181 -0.87 6.76 19.31
C VAL A 181 -0.45 6.26 20.70
N LYS A 182 -1.35 6.36 21.68
CA LYS A 182 -1.16 5.86 23.05
C LYS A 182 -0.89 4.36 23.08
N ASN A 183 -1.68 3.57 22.34
CA ASN A 183 -1.48 2.12 22.26
C ASN A 183 -0.13 1.77 21.61
N MET A 184 0.26 2.48 20.56
CA MET A 184 1.56 2.30 19.91
C MET A 184 2.70 2.55 20.90
N TYR A 185 2.66 3.65 21.66
CA TYR A 185 3.67 3.96 22.66
C TYR A 185 3.78 2.88 23.74
N ARG A 186 2.65 2.44 24.30
CA ARG A 186 2.63 1.38 25.32
C ARG A 186 3.20 0.07 24.82
N GLU A 187 2.95 -0.27 23.56
CA GLU A 187 3.56 -1.46 22.95
C GLU A 187 5.06 -1.30 22.72
N MET A 188 5.53 -0.12 22.32
CA MET A 188 6.97 0.16 22.26
C MET A 188 7.62 -0.03 23.64
N LYS A 189 7.00 0.49 24.71
CA LYS A 189 7.45 0.32 26.09
C LYS A 189 7.48 -1.16 26.52
N ARG A 190 6.38 -1.90 26.31
CA ARG A 190 6.30 -3.34 26.63
C ARG A 190 7.37 -4.18 25.95
N ARG A 191 7.80 -3.79 24.76
CA ARG A 191 8.77 -4.51 23.93
C ARG A 191 10.18 -3.96 24.04
N ASN A 192 10.43 -3.13 25.05
CA ASN A 192 11.73 -2.50 25.31
C ASN A 192 12.30 -1.69 24.13
N CYS A 193 11.42 -1.12 23.31
CA CYS A 193 11.75 -0.25 22.20
C CYS A 193 11.72 1.20 22.67
N VAL A 194 12.91 1.79 22.80
CA VAL A 194 13.07 3.17 23.29
C VAL A 194 12.97 4.13 22.10
N PRO A 195 12.03 5.10 22.11
CA PRO A 195 11.96 6.17 21.12
C PRO A 195 13.25 7.01 21.09
N ASP A 196 13.50 7.67 19.96
CA ASP A 196 14.50 8.73 19.91
C ASP A 196 13.90 10.06 20.40
N GLU A 197 14.77 11.07 20.62
CA GLU A 197 14.37 12.39 21.10
C GLU A 197 13.25 13.01 20.26
N PHE A 198 13.31 12.85 18.93
CA PHE A 198 12.31 13.40 18.02
C PHE A 198 10.96 12.70 18.17
N LEU A 199 10.96 11.37 18.25
CA LEU A 199 9.75 10.58 18.42
C LEU A 199 9.09 10.83 19.78
N PHE A 200 9.88 10.98 20.86
CA PHE A 200 9.35 11.42 22.17
C PHE A 200 8.60 12.75 22.05
N LYS A 201 9.23 13.77 21.45
CA LYS A 201 8.61 15.08 21.26
C LYS A 201 7.35 15.02 20.40
N ASP A 202 7.38 14.24 19.31
CA ASP A 202 6.22 14.03 18.44
C ASP A 202 5.06 13.36 19.20
N LEU A 203 5.34 12.33 20.02
CA LEU A 203 4.36 11.65 20.86
C LEU A 203 3.73 12.60 21.88
N ILE A 204 4.53 13.34 22.65
CA ILE A 204 4.05 14.28 23.68
C ILE A 204 3.15 15.34 23.03
N LYS A 205 3.65 16.00 21.98
CA LYS A 205 2.90 17.05 21.28
C LYS A 205 1.61 16.50 20.66
N GLY A 206 1.70 15.35 20.01
CA GLY A 206 0.56 14.68 19.38
C GLY A 206 -0.53 14.32 20.39
N LEU A 207 -0.16 13.65 21.48
CA LEU A 207 -1.09 13.23 22.54
C LEU A 207 -1.76 14.42 23.22
N ARG A 208 -1.00 15.47 23.60
CA ARG A 208 -1.56 16.70 24.17
C ARG A 208 -2.56 17.36 23.22
N GLY A 209 -2.21 17.48 21.94
CA GLY A 209 -3.08 18.09 20.92
C GLY A 209 -4.38 17.31 20.67
N MET A 210 -4.41 16.02 20.99
CA MET A 210 -5.59 15.16 20.84
C MET A 210 -6.37 14.97 22.17
N GLY A 211 -5.99 15.68 23.24
CA GLY A 211 -6.65 15.58 24.55
C GLY A 211 -6.26 14.35 25.38
N GLU A 212 -5.25 13.59 24.97
CA GLU A 212 -4.72 12.44 25.71
C GLU A 212 -3.63 12.89 26.71
N GLY A 213 -3.97 13.82 27.59
CA GLY A 213 -3.02 14.50 28.50
C GLY A 213 -2.27 13.54 29.42
N GLU A 214 -2.97 12.61 30.07
CA GLU A 214 -2.35 11.63 30.97
C GLU A 214 -1.31 10.75 30.24
N ALA A 215 -1.59 10.38 29.00
CA ALA A 215 -0.66 9.60 28.19
C ALA A 215 0.54 10.45 27.75
N ALA A 216 0.34 11.75 27.49
CA ALA A 216 1.45 12.65 27.21
C ALA A 216 2.37 12.83 28.43
N ASP A 217 1.79 12.97 29.63
CA ASP A 217 2.56 13.08 30.88
C ASP A 217 3.32 11.78 31.19
N GLU A 218 2.77 10.62 30.84
CA GLU A 218 3.48 9.33 30.88
C GLU A 218 4.72 9.34 29.98
N VAL A 219 4.56 9.75 28.72
CA VAL A 219 5.66 9.83 27.75
C VAL A 219 6.71 10.86 28.17
N GLU A 220 6.30 11.99 28.75
CA GLU A 220 7.21 13.06 29.19
C GLU A 220 8.08 12.62 30.36
N ARG A 221 7.51 11.93 31.36
CA ARG A 221 8.30 11.33 32.45
C ARG A 221 9.34 10.33 31.93
N ASP A 222 8.94 9.48 30.98
CA ASP A 222 9.86 8.53 30.37
C ASP A 222 10.95 9.26 29.54
N PHE A 223 10.60 10.36 28.86
CA PHE A 223 11.57 11.19 28.14
C PHE A 223 12.60 11.86 29.06
N GLU A 224 12.19 12.37 30.22
CA GLU A 224 13.10 12.97 31.22
C GLU A 224 14.10 11.93 31.74
N VAL A 225 13.63 10.75 32.12
CA VAL A 225 14.49 9.64 32.55
C VAL A 225 15.50 9.29 31.46
N TRP A 226 15.06 9.27 30.19
CA TRP A 226 15.92 8.92 29.06
C TRP A 226 17.00 10.00 28.83
N SER A 227 16.61 11.28 28.89
CA SER A 227 17.52 12.42 28.69
C SER A 227 18.60 12.53 29.77
N ASN A 228 18.31 12.08 30.99
CA ASN A 228 19.26 12.10 32.11
C ASN A 228 20.21 10.89 32.13
N GLY A 229 20.22 10.09 31.06
CA GLY A 229 21.05 8.88 30.98
C GLY A 229 20.52 7.71 31.83
N GLY A 230 19.24 7.74 32.20
CA GLY A 230 18.59 6.68 32.96
C GLY A 230 18.68 5.33 32.25
N SER A 231 18.73 4.26 33.05
CA SER A 231 18.86 2.91 32.52
C SER A 231 17.61 2.49 31.73
N ARG A 232 17.77 1.62 30.72
CA ARG A 232 16.62 1.01 30.01
C ARG A 232 15.62 0.37 31.00
N SER A 233 16.08 -0.18 32.12
CA SER A 233 15.24 -0.75 33.18
C SER A 233 14.36 0.27 33.90
N GLU A 234 14.77 1.54 34.02
CA GLU A 234 13.97 2.59 34.65
C GLU A 234 12.92 3.17 33.70
N LEU A 235 13.22 3.21 32.40
CA LEU A 235 12.32 3.69 31.34
C LEU A 235 11.10 2.81 31.09
N LEU A 236 11.14 1.56 31.55
CA LEU A 236 10.26 0.49 31.08
C LEU A 236 9.49 -0.18 32.24
N ARG A 237 9.39 0.47 33.42
CA ARG A 237 8.45 0.06 34.46
C ARG A 237 7.02 0.25 33.93
N VAL A 238 6.36 -0.86 33.62
CA VAL A 238 4.94 -0.95 33.24
C VAL A 238 4.09 -0.96 34.49
#